data_AF-A0A2M3ZCK8-F1
#
_entry.id   AF-A0A2M3ZCK8-F1
#
_cell.length_a   1.000
_cell.length_b   1.000
_cell.length_c   1.000
_cell.angle_alpha   90.00
_cell.angle_beta   90.00
_cell.angle_gamma   90.00
#
_symmetry.space_group_name_H-M   'P 1'
#
loop_
_entity.id
_entity.type
_entity.pdbx_description
1 polymer ?
#
loop_
_entity_poly.entity_id
_entity_poly.type
_entity_poly.pdbx_seq_one_letter_code
_entity_poly.pdbx_strand_id
1 'polypeptide(L)'
;QKKATAQKKGTAFSKRKNAPIQSKKHKFQEDHKLKQAITRTVNKKNEEDIRKIAYEGQTKLSQAQIAVQEHHRKQAQQQSSSEAGSSKG
;
A
#
# COMPACT_ATOMS: atom_id res chain seq x y z
N GLN A 1 32.29 14.14 18.66
CA GLN A 1 32.25 12.76 18.13
C GLN A 1 32.34 12.83 16.60
N LYS A 2 33.46 12.43 15.98
CA LYS A 2 33.65 12.51 14.52
C LYS A 2 33.19 11.21 13.85
N LYS A 3 32.19 11.27 12.97
CA LYS A 3 31.70 10.15 12.16
C LYS A 3 32.78 9.70 11.18
N ALA A 4 33.21 8.44 11.27
CA ALA A 4 34.10 7.83 10.31
C ALA A 4 33.40 7.67 8.96
N THR A 5 33.85 8.41 7.96
CA THR A 5 33.44 8.19 6.57
C THR A 5 34.06 6.89 6.08
N ALA A 6 33.20 5.94 5.67
CA ALA A 6 33.64 4.67 5.10
C ALA A 6 34.46 4.93 3.84
N GLN A 7 35.79 4.89 3.98
CA GLN A 7 36.76 4.97 2.90
C GLN A 7 36.45 3.82 1.93
N LYS A 8 36.02 4.15 0.70
CA LYS A 8 35.90 3.15 -0.37
C LYS A 8 37.28 2.56 -0.57
N LYS A 9 37.48 1.30 -0.16
CA LYS A 9 38.73 0.57 -0.36
C LYS A 9 39.07 0.66 -1.84
N GLY A 10 40.09 1.45 -2.19
CA GLY A 10 40.59 1.55 -3.55
C GLY A 10 40.93 0.15 -4.03
N THR A 11 40.66 -0.15 -5.30
CA THR A 11 41.03 -1.44 -5.87
C THR A 11 42.54 -1.61 -5.68
N ALA A 12 42.97 -2.64 -4.96
CA ALA A 12 44.37 -2.88 -4.57
C ALA A 12 45.33 -3.06 -5.77
N PHE A 13 44.80 -3.09 -6.99
CA PHE A 13 45.55 -3.22 -8.22
C PHE A 13 45.31 -2.02 -9.13
N SER A 14 46.41 -1.40 -9.59
CA SER A 14 46.38 -0.42 -10.67
C SER A 14 45.99 -1.12 -11.97
N LYS A 15 44.87 -0.70 -12.58
CA LYS A 15 44.42 -1.30 -13.85
C LYS A 15 45.38 -0.88 -14.97
N ARG A 16 45.90 -1.87 -15.71
CA ARG A 16 46.70 -1.62 -16.91
C ARG A 16 45.91 -0.79 -17.92
N LYS A 17 46.57 0.11 -18.66
CA LYS A 17 45.92 0.93 -19.72
C LYS A 17 45.18 0.08 -20.76
N ASN A 18 45.64 -1.15 -20.99
CA ASN A 18 45.05 -2.11 -21.93
C ASN A 18 44.20 -3.20 -21.24
N ALA A 19 43.79 -3.01 -19.98
CA ALA A 19 42.92 -3.98 -19.32
C ALA A 19 41.54 -4.05 -20.03
N PRO A 20 40.91 -5.24 -20.10
CA PRO A 20 39.58 -5.36 -20.68
C PRO A 20 38.61 -4.37 -20.05
N ILE A 21 37.98 -3.53 -20.88
CA ILE A 21 36.99 -2.55 -20.43
C ILE A 21 35.80 -3.31 -19.84
N GLN A 22 35.57 -3.12 -18.55
CA GLN A 22 34.38 -3.63 -17.89
C GLN A 22 33.15 -3.04 -18.58
N SER A 23 32.18 -3.90 -18.91
CA SER A 23 31.01 -3.45 -19.65
C SER A 23 30.27 -2.38 -18.84
N LYS A 24 29.95 -1.23 -19.47
CA LYS A 24 29.13 -0.17 -18.85
C LYS A 24 27.67 -0.60 -18.63
N LYS A 25 27.30 -1.83 -19.03
CA LYS A 25 25.93 -2.37 -19.00
C LYS A 25 25.35 -2.46 -17.58
N HIS A 26 26.19 -2.56 -16.55
CA HIS A 26 25.71 -2.62 -15.17
C HIS A 26 24.95 -1.35 -14.75
N LYS A 27 25.40 -0.17 -15.20
CA LYS A 27 24.73 1.12 -14.93
C LYS A 27 23.33 1.18 -15.53
N PHE A 28 23.19 0.71 -16.78
CA PHE A 28 21.89 0.66 -17.47
C PHE A 28 20.91 -0.31 -16.79
N GLN A 29 21.40 -1.41 -16.22
CA GLN A 29 20.55 -2.32 -15.45
C GLN A 29 20.09 -1.70 -14.13
N GLU A 30 20.95 -0.95 -13.45
CA GLU A 30 20.62 -0.27 -12.19
C GLU A 30 19.58 0.84 -12.39
N ASP A 31 19.73 1.70 -13.38
CA ASP A 31 18.76 2.76 -13.71
C ASP A 31 17.40 2.17 -14.09
N HIS A 32 17.40 1.08 -14.85
CA HIS A 32 16.17 0.38 -15.20
C HIS A 32 15.48 -0.25 -13.98
N LYS A 33 16.24 -0.90 -13.08
CA LYS A 33 15.70 -1.42 -11.82
C LYS A 33 15.14 -0.31 -10.94
N LEU A 34 15.81 0.84 -10.87
CA LEU A 34 15.34 2.00 -10.12
C LEU A 34 14.01 2.53 -10.68
N LYS A 35 13.92 2.70 -12.00
CA LYS A 35 12.65 3.09 -12.67
C LYS A 35 11.54 2.10 -12.36
N GLN A 36 11.80 0.79 -12.48
CA GLN A 36 10.81 -0.23 -12.15
C GLN A 36 10.36 -0.17 -10.69
N ALA A 37 11.27 0.03 -9.74
CA ALA A 37 10.94 0.15 -8.33
C ALA A 37 10.05 1.37 -8.06
N ILE A 38 10.38 2.52 -8.65
CA ILE A 38 9.59 3.76 -8.53
C ILE A 38 8.19 3.54 -9.12
N THR A 39 8.07 3.05 -10.36
CA THR A 39 6.77 2.80 -11.00
C THR A 39 5.91 1.84 -10.20
N ARG A 40 6.49 0.73 -9.71
CA ARG A 40 5.75 -0.23 -8.87
C ARG A 40 5.26 0.41 -7.58
N THR A 41 6.06 1.29 -6.96
CA THR A 41 5.71 1.93 -5.69
C THR A 41 4.60 2.96 -5.87
N VAL A 42 4.67 3.78 -6.92
CA VAL A 42 3.61 4.74 -7.25
C VAL A 42 2.30 4.02 -7.59
N ASN A 43 2.36 2.94 -8.37
CA ASN A 43 1.17 2.17 -8.70
C ASN A 43 0.52 1.53 -7.47
N LYS A 44 1.32 0.99 -6.54
CA LYS A 44 0.80 0.45 -5.27
C LYS A 44 0.12 1.51 -4.42
N LYS A 45 0.76 2.67 -4.25
CA LYS A 45 0.18 3.78 -3.50
C LYS A 45 -1.15 4.24 -4.12
N ASN A 46 -1.17 4.44 -5.43
CA ASN A 46 -2.39 4.85 -6.13
C ASN A 46 -3.50 3.81 -6.01
N GLU A 47 -3.16 2.52 -6.09
CA GLU A 47 -4.11 1.43 -5.91
C GLU A 47 -4.66 1.38 -4.47
N GLU A 48 -3.82 1.56 -3.46
CA GLU A 48 -4.23 1.67 -2.07
C GLU A 48 -5.16 2.88 -1.85
N ASP A 49 -4.85 4.02 -2.45
CA ASP A 49 -5.69 5.23 -2.37
C ASP A 49 -7.05 5.02 -3.04
N ILE A 50 -7.10 4.41 -4.23
CA ILE A 50 -8.35 4.05 -4.92
C ILE A 50 -9.17 3.06 -4.09
N ARG A 51 -8.53 2.01 -3.56
CA ARG A 51 -9.19 1.02 -2.69
C ARG A 51 -9.71 1.69 -1.42
N LYS A 52 -8.94 2.58 -0.81
CA LYS A 52 -9.37 3.31 0.38
C LYS A 52 -10.63 4.11 0.09
N ILE A 53 -10.63 4.91 -0.99
CA ILE A 53 -11.80 5.71 -1.39
C ILE A 53 -13.01 4.80 -1.69
N ALA A 54 -12.81 3.72 -2.45
CA ALA A 54 -13.90 2.83 -2.85
C ALA A 54 -14.54 2.09 -1.67
N TYR A 55 -13.74 1.74 -0.65
CA TYR A 55 -14.19 0.99 0.52
C TYR A 55 -14.29 1.86 1.79
N GLU A 56 -14.17 3.19 1.68
CA GLU A 56 -14.29 4.09 2.83
C GLU A 56 -15.70 3.97 3.39
N GLY A 57 -15.82 3.61 4.67
CA GLY A 57 -17.11 3.34 5.31
C GLY A 57 -17.70 1.95 5.05
N GLN A 58 -17.12 1.13 4.16
CA GLN A 58 -17.51 -0.27 3.99
C GLN A 58 -16.70 -1.16 4.93
N THR A 59 -17.31 -1.59 6.04
CA THR A 59 -16.72 -2.61 6.91
C THR A 59 -16.80 -3.98 6.23
N LYS A 60 -15.65 -4.68 6.11
CA LYS A 60 -15.62 -6.08 5.63
C LYS A 60 -16.19 -7.00 6.70
N LEU A 61 -17.51 -7.11 6.75
CA LEU A 61 -18.23 -8.02 7.64
C LEU A 61 -18.37 -9.39 6.97
N SER A 62 -18.23 -10.45 7.76
CA SER A 62 -18.62 -11.79 7.34
C SER A 62 -20.12 -11.84 7.04
N GLN A 63 -20.57 -12.73 6.15
CA GLN A 63 -21.99 -12.88 5.80
C GLN A 63 -22.90 -13.05 7.03
N ALA A 64 -22.42 -13.79 8.02
CA ALA A 64 -23.15 -13.96 9.29
C ALA A 64 -23.27 -12.65 10.08
N GLN A 65 -22.24 -11.81 10.07
CA GLN A 65 -22.24 -10.51 10.75
C GLN A 65 -23.15 -9.50 10.03
N ILE A 66 -23.19 -9.55 8.70
CA ILE A 66 -24.12 -8.75 7.88
C ILE A 66 -25.56 -9.11 8.24
N ALA A 67 -25.90 -10.41 8.26
CA ALA A 67 -27.25 -10.87 8.59
C ALA A 67 -27.70 -10.42 9.99
N VAL A 68 -26.81 -10.47 10.99
CA VAL A 68 -27.11 -10.00 12.36
C VAL A 68 -27.30 -8.47 12.39
N GLN A 69 -26.46 -7.71 11.70
CA GLN A 69 -26.60 -6.26 11.62
C GLN A 69 -27.91 -5.85 10.95
N GLU A 70 -28.29 -6.50 9.85
CA GLU A 70 -29.55 -6.27 9.16
C GLU A 70 -30.76 -6.61 10.04
N HIS A 71 -30.69 -7.72 10.78
CA HIS A 71 -31.73 -8.11 11.72
C HIS A 71 -31.94 -7.05 12.81
N HIS A 72 -30.87 -6.59 13.47
CA HIS A 72 -30.96 -5.51 14.46
C HIS A 72 -31.48 -4.19 13.86
N ARG A 73 -31.05 -3.86 12.63
CA ARG A 73 -31.53 -2.68 11.91
C ARG A 73 -33.04 -2.77 11.62
N LYS A 74 -33.54 -3.93 11.19
CA LYS A 74 -34.98 -4.16 10.96
C LYS A 74 -35.79 -4.10 12.26
N GLN A 75 -35.28 -4.68 13.35
CA GLN A 75 -35.94 -4.61 14.65
C GLN A 75 -36.07 -3.16 15.15
N ALA A 76 -34.99 -2.38 15.07
CA ALA A 76 -35.01 -0.97 15.47
C ALA A 76 -36.02 -0.14 14.64
N GLN A 77 -36.14 -0.41 13.33
CA GLN A 77 -37.13 0.22 12.48
C GLN A 77 -38.56 -0.17 12.85
N GLN A 78 -38.82 -1.44 13.16
CA GLN A 78 -40.14 -1.92 13.59
C GLN A 78 -40.56 -1.37 14.95
N GLN A 79 -39.62 -1.21 15.89
CA GLN A 79 -39.89 -0.58 17.18
C GLN A 79 -40.28 0.90 17.00
N SER A 80 -39.53 1.66 16.20
CA SER A 80 -39.83 3.07 15.91
C SER A 80 -41.18 3.30 15.21
N SER A 81 -41.65 2.34 14.40
CA SER A 81 -42.96 2.43 13.74
C SER A 81 -44.11 1.97 14.64
N SER A 82 -43.85 1.07 15.59
CA SER A 82 -44.84 0.64 16.59
C SER A 82 -45.13 1.69 17.67
N GLU A 83 -44.12 2.46 18.10
CA GLU A 83 -44.29 3.55 19.07
C GLU A 83 -45.06 4.74 18.49
N ALA A 84 -44.92 5.03 17.19
CA ALA A 84 -45.70 6.05 16.50
C ALA A 84 -47.19 5.69 16.33
N GLY A 85 -47.53 4.39 16.31
CA GLY A 85 -48.90 3.90 16.16
C GLY A 85 -49.70 3.75 17.47
N SER A 86 -49.04 3.76 18.63
CA SER A 86 -49.68 3.49 19.93
C SER A 86 -50.19 4.75 20.67
N SER A 87 -50.06 5.95 20.09
CA SER A 87 -50.47 7.23 20.73
C SER A 87 -51.87 7.73 20.37
N LYS A 88 -52.69 6.92 19.68
CA LYS A 88 -54.13 7.16 19.46
C LYS A 88 -54.93 5.97 20.01
N GLY A 89 -55.21 6.01 21.31
CA GLY A 89 -56.12 5.11 22.02
C GLY A 89 -56.79 5.88 23.12
#